data_AF-A0A4Q0M2S2-F1
#
_entry.id   AF-A0A4Q0M2S2-F1
#
_cell.length_a   1.000
_cell.length_b   1.000
_cell.length_c   1.000
_cell.angle_alpha   90.00
_cell.angle_beta   90.00
_cell.angle_gamma   90.00
#
_symmetry.space_group_name_H-M   'P 1'
#
loop_
_entity.id
_entity.type
_entity.pdbx_description
1 polymer ?
#
loop_
_entity_poly.entity_id
_entity_poly.type
_entity_poly.pdbx_seq_one_letter_code
_entity_poly.pdbx_strand_id
1 'polypeptide(L)'
;MATIDKQGRVHGKAGPLVYRTIGEINVVQSRPRRFKQTQATRESGIEFGLASNTARIMREALWPVFYSPDKGMVNRFTSRILKCIRGSQTKGRGERDLHDGDLSYLAGFQFNKNSSLQQALQVRPEVQVAADGRPEVRVPSFNSYHDIRCPMNRYSGITLRLTATAFHFRAGYYEHLASRDVWVDYGATMPGQVWKVEKELPAGSIVLVTVSLIMSMNKTFSDQTLNTKDWSPAEILYAVQVPQGEEDVQKPEFTYTGDPYEKKPLNAYRGEATLSLIQRIREKVQKAEVKKDAALYEKVEKLRQQILQESPPSGPPALPEGKIRF
;
A
#
# COMPACT_ATOMS: atom_id res chain seq x y z
N MET A 1 24.58 -21.46 12.49
CA MET A 1 24.86 -22.85 12.08
C MET A 1 23.66 -23.35 11.30
N ALA A 2 23.84 -24.30 10.39
CA ALA A 2 22.71 -24.93 9.72
C ALA A 2 22.08 -26.00 10.63
N THR A 3 20.77 -26.13 10.60
CA THR A 3 20.00 -27.13 11.36
C THR A 3 19.13 -27.93 10.40
N ILE A 4 18.84 -29.18 10.75
CA ILE A 4 17.94 -30.05 9.98
C ILE A 4 16.61 -30.10 10.73
N ASP A 5 15.49 -29.88 10.03
CA ASP A 5 14.16 -30.01 10.62
C ASP A 5 13.68 -31.47 10.67
N LYS A 6 12.50 -31.70 11.27
CA LYS A 6 11.91 -33.05 11.41
C LYS A 6 11.58 -33.71 10.07
N GLN A 7 11.57 -32.94 8.98
CA GLN A 7 11.31 -33.39 7.61
C GLN A 7 12.61 -33.56 6.81
N GLY A 8 13.78 -33.49 7.47
CA GLY A 8 15.08 -33.68 6.83
C GLY A 8 15.59 -32.47 6.03
N ARG A 9 14.92 -31.31 6.13
CA ARG A 9 15.30 -30.11 5.36
C ARG A 9 16.33 -29.28 6.12
N VAL A 10 17.34 -28.80 5.39
CA VAL A 10 18.41 -27.98 5.94
C VAL A 10 17.99 -26.51 5.97
N HIS A 11 18.23 -25.84 7.10
CA HIS A 11 17.96 -24.42 7.30
C HIS A 11 19.18 -23.73 7.89
N GLY A 12 19.42 -22.47 7.52
CA GLY A 12 20.48 -21.67 8.12
C GLY A 12 21.78 -21.73 7.34
N LYS A 13 22.90 -21.39 8.01
CA LYS A 13 24.18 -21.13 7.36
C LYS A 13 25.12 -22.31 7.52
N ALA A 14 25.61 -22.87 6.41
CA ALA A 14 26.72 -23.82 6.37
C ALA A 14 27.83 -23.29 5.45
N GLY A 15 28.92 -22.80 6.05
CA GLY A 15 30.02 -22.18 5.32
C GLY A 15 29.57 -21.00 4.43
N PRO A 16 29.88 -21.02 3.12
CA PRO A 16 29.51 -19.96 2.19
C PRO A 16 28.05 -20.07 1.70
N LEU A 17 27.29 -21.07 2.16
CA LEU A 17 25.94 -21.34 1.71
C LEU A 17 24.90 -21.01 2.79
N VAL A 18 23.74 -20.57 2.32
CA VAL A 18 22.54 -20.31 3.11
C VAL A 18 21.44 -21.21 2.57
N TYR A 19 20.93 -22.07 3.44
CA TYR A 19 19.84 -22.99 3.15
C TYR A 19 18.55 -22.39 3.70
N ARG A 20 17.52 -22.36 2.86
CA ARG A 20 16.17 -21.92 3.26
C ARG A 20 15.13 -22.73 2.52
N THR A 21 13.99 -22.93 3.16
CA THR A 21 12.84 -23.56 2.52
C THR A 21 11.91 -22.49 1.95
N ILE A 22 11.48 -22.66 0.70
CA ILE A 22 10.46 -21.84 0.04
C ILE A 22 9.33 -22.76 -0.38
N GLY A 23 8.21 -22.73 0.35
CA GLY A 23 7.13 -23.70 0.17
C GLY A 23 7.62 -25.11 0.52
N GLU A 24 7.62 -26.00 -0.47
CA GLU A 24 8.11 -27.38 -0.31
C GLU A 24 9.56 -27.58 -0.79
N ILE A 25 10.15 -26.55 -1.41
CA ILE A 25 11.46 -26.63 -2.03
C ILE A 25 12.53 -26.16 -1.04
N ASN A 26 13.60 -26.94 -0.88
CA ASN A 26 14.81 -26.49 -0.19
C ASN A 26 15.73 -25.77 -1.19
N VAL A 27 16.04 -24.51 -0.92
CA VAL A 27 16.86 -23.66 -1.79
C VAL A 27 18.19 -23.41 -1.12
N VAL A 28 19.26 -23.66 -1.87
CA VAL A 28 20.63 -23.35 -1.47
C VAL A 28 21.05 -22.09 -2.19
N GLN A 29 21.51 -21.08 -1.43
CA GLN A 29 21.99 -19.82 -1.98
C GLN A 29 23.40 -19.53 -1.48
N SER A 30 24.23 -18.91 -2.30
CA SER A 30 25.48 -18.36 -1.82
C SER A 30 25.19 -17.24 -0.81
N ARG A 31 26.09 -17.08 0.16
CA ARG A 31 25.99 -16.04 1.17
C ARG A 31 25.92 -14.67 0.48
N PRO A 32 24.95 -13.81 0.86
CA PRO A 32 24.88 -12.47 0.31
C PRO A 32 26.19 -11.72 0.57
N ARG A 33 26.81 -11.21 -0.50
CA ARG A 33 27.94 -10.29 -0.38
C ARG A 33 27.42 -8.94 0.12
N ARG A 34 28.22 -8.24 0.93
CA ARG A 34 27.90 -6.84 1.28
C ARG A 34 28.22 -5.97 0.09
N PHE A 35 27.20 -5.31 -0.46
CA PHE A 35 27.35 -4.30 -1.50
C PHE A 35 26.76 -2.98 -1.04
N LYS A 36 27.31 -1.87 -1.55
CA LYS A 36 26.71 -0.55 -1.36
C LYS A 36 25.43 -0.48 -2.18
N GLN A 37 24.27 -0.48 -1.52
CA GLN A 37 22.99 -0.34 -2.20
C GLN A 37 22.92 0.99 -2.97
N THR A 38 22.37 0.95 -4.18
CA THR A 38 22.07 2.15 -4.95
C THR A 38 20.96 2.96 -4.28
N GLN A 39 20.89 4.25 -4.59
CA GLN A 39 19.80 5.11 -4.10
C GLN A 39 18.43 4.54 -4.48
N ALA A 40 18.26 4.11 -5.74
CA ALA A 40 17.03 3.50 -6.23
C ALA A 40 16.59 2.27 -5.44
N THR A 41 17.52 1.41 -5.02
CA THR A 41 17.22 0.24 -4.18
C THR A 41 16.77 0.65 -2.78
N ARG A 42 17.41 1.65 -2.18
CA ARG A 42 17.04 2.16 -0.85
C ARG A 42 15.64 2.78 -0.88
N GLU A 43 15.38 3.65 -1.85
CA GLU A 43 14.06 4.28 -2.04
C GLU A 43 12.97 3.23 -2.27
N SER A 44 13.24 2.20 -3.07
CA SER A 44 12.30 1.10 -3.28
C SER A 44 12.02 0.32 -1.98
N GLY A 45 13.05 0.12 -1.15
CA GLY A 45 12.89 -0.50 0.17
C GLY A 45 12.05 0.34 1.12
N ILE A 46 12.18 1.66 1.05
CA ILE A 46 11.38 2.58 1.85
C ILE A 46 9.92 2.63 1.37
N GLU A 47 9.68 2.72 0.05
CA GLU A 47 8.32 2.64 -0.52
C GLU A 47 7.63 1.33 -0.13
N PHE A 48 8.36 0.21 -0.11
CA PHE A 48 7.83 -1.06 0.38
C PHE A 48 7.46 -0.99 1.87
N GLY A 49 8.32 -0.39 2.71
CA GLY A 49 8.04 -0.18 4.12
C GLY A 49 6.80 0.70 4.36
N LEU A 50 6.69 1.80 3.61
CA LEU A 50 5.54 2.69 3.60
C LEU A 50 4.26 1.95 3.20
N ALA A 51 4.30 1.20 2.10
CA ALA A 51 3.17 0.42 1.62
C ALA A 51 2.74 -0.64 2.65
N SER A 52 3.69 -1.33 3.29
CA SER A 52 3.41 -2.34 4.31
C SER A 52 2.76 -1.75 5.56
N ASN A 53 3.26 -0.59 6.03
CA ASN A 53 2.68 0.11 7.19
C ASN A 53 1.29 0.67 6.87
N THR A 54 1.10 1.27 5.69
CA THR A 54 -0.20 1.74 5.18
C THR A 54 -1.20 0.59 5.09
N ALA A 55 -0.80 -0.52 4.48
CA ALA A 55 -1.65 -1.71 4.36
C ALA A 55 -2.03 -2.30 5.72
N ARG A 56 -1.13 -2.26 6.71
CA ARG A 56 -1.46 -2.68 8.09
C ARG A 56 -2.59 -1.82 8.66
N ILE A 57 -2.42 -0.50 8.62
CA ILE A 57 -3.41 0.47 9.14
C ILE A 57 -4.79 0.26 8.48
N MET A 58 -4.81 0.12 7.15
CA MET A 58 -6.06 -0.11 6.44
C MET A 58 -6.72 -1.44 6.81
N ARG A 59 -5.96 -2.51 7.02
CA ARG A 59 -6.53 -3.78 7.48
C ARG A 59 -7.08 -3.72 8.90
N GLU A 60 -6.45 -2.94 9.78
CA GLU A 60 -6.94 -2.72 11.14
C GLU A 60 -8.27 -1.96 11.11
N ALA A 61 -8.35 -0.89 10.33
CA ALA A 61 -9.59 -0.14 10.13
C ALA A 61 -10.68 -0.98 9.44
N LEU A 62 -10.33 -1.81 8.46
CA LEU A 62 -11.27 -2.65 7.71
C LEU A 62 -11.56 -3.98 8.41
N TRP A 63 -11.06 -4.22 9.61
CA TRP A 63 -11.33 -5.46 10.36
C TRP A 63 -12.83 -5.79 10.48
N PRO A 64 -13.75 -4.82 10.71
CA PRO A 64 -15.19 -5.12 10.78
C PRO A 64 -15.82 -5.57 9.45
N VAL A 65 -15.09 -5.42 8.32
CA VAL A 65 -15.59 -5.72 6.97
C VAL A 65 -15.41 -7.20 6.64
N PHE A 66 -14.37 -7.87 7.13
CA PHE A 66 -14.06 -9.25 6.77
C PHE A 66 -13.88 -10.15 7.99
N TYR A 67 -14.27 -11.42 7.88
CA TYR A 67 -14.23 -12.38 9.00
C TYR A 67 -13.07 -13.37 8.88
N SER A 68 -13.04 -14.15 7.79
CA SER A 68 -12.05 -15.23 7.58
C SER A 68 -11.26 -14.99 6.29
N PRO A 69 -10.25 -14.09 6.30
CA PRO A 69 -9.43 -13.81 5.12
C PRO A 69 -8.51 -14.99 4.77
N ASP A 70 -8.03 -15.06 3.53
CA ASP A 70 -7.08 -16.11 3.13
C ASP A 70 -5.68 -15.86 3.70
N LYS A 71 -4.89 -16.94 3.86
CA LYS A 71 -3.53 -16.89 4.43
C LYS A 71 -2.60 -15.90 3.70
N GLY A 72 -2.81 -15.67 2.41
CA GLY A 72 -2.00 -14.78 1.58
C GLY A 72 -2.51 -13.34 1.52
N MET A 73 -3.66 -13.03 2.12
CA MET A 73 -4.36 -11.74 2.01
C MET A 73 -3.44 -10.57 2.36
N VAL A 74 -2.69 -10.67 3.46
CA VAL A 74 -1.76 -9.62 3.92
C VAL A 74 -0.76 -9.23 2.83
N ASN A 75 -0.11 -10.22 2.22
CA ASN A 75 0.90 -9.99 1.18
C ASN A 75 0.26 -9.46 -0.12
N ARG A 76 -0.90 -10.01 -0.51
CA ARG A 76 -1.65 -9.52 -1.68
C ARG A 76 -2.08 -8.07 -1.50
N PHE A 77 -2.59 -7.72 -0.32
CA PHE A 77 -3.06 -6.37 -0.03
C PHE A 77 -1.90 -5.36 0.00
N THR A 78 -0.80 -5.68 0.69
CA THR A 78 0.42 -4.86 0.66
C THR A 78 0.94 -4.69 -0.78
N SER A 79 0.88 -5.73 -1.60
CA SER A 79 1.29 -5.64 -3.01
C SER A 79 0.38 -4.73 -3.83
N ARG A 80 -0.93 -4.73 -3.58
CA ARG A 80 -1.87 -3.79 -4.21
C ARG A 80 -1.60 -2.35 -3.79
N ILE A 81 -1.41 -2.09 -2.49
CA ILE A 81 -1.07 -0.76 -1.97
C ILE A 81 0.23 -0.24 -2.59
N LEU A 82 1.26 -1.09 -2.65
CA LEU A 82 2.52 -0.75 -3.32
C LEU A 82 2.31 -0.46 -4.80
N LYS A 83 1.43 -1.19 -5.49
CA LYS A 83 1.08 -0.93 -6.89
C LYS A 83 0.39 0.43 -7.06
N CYS A 84 -0.51 0.80 -6.14
CA CYS A 84 -1.17 2.11 -6.14
C CYS A 84 -0.13 3.24 -6.02
N ILE A 85 0.71 3.18 -4.99
CA ILE A 85 1.79 4.14 -4.76
C ILE A 85 2.70 4.21 -5.99
N ARG A 86 3.04 3.05 -6.58
CA ARG A 86 3.88 3.00 -7.78
C ARG A 86 3.24 3.57 -9.04
N GLY A 87 1.92 3.58 -9.12
CA GLY A 87 1.13 4.16 -10.20
C GLY A 87 0.94 5.67 -10.10
N SER A 88 1.56 6.33 -9.11
CA SER A 88 1.51 7.79 -8.99
C SER A 88 1.95 8.49 -10.29
N GLN A 89 1.14 9.45 -10.73
CA GLN A 89 1.42 10.30 -11.89
C GLN A 89 1.95 11.67 -11.48
N THR A 90 1.83 12.03 -10.20
CA THR A 90 2.17 13.37 -9.69
C THR A 90 3.55 13.43 -9.06
N LYS A 91 3.99 12.37 -8.36
CA LYS A 91 5.25 12.36 -7.63
C LYS A 91 6.18 11.22 -8.05
N GLY A 92 7.47 11.53 -7.99
CA GLY A 92 8.53 10.58 -8.30
C GLY A 92 8.72 9.50 -7.23
N ARG A 93 9.58 8.52 -7.56
CA ARG A 93 9.99 7.48 -6.62
C ARG A 93 10.54 8.10 -5.33
N GLY A 94 10.11 7.58 -4.18
CA GLY A 94 10.56 8.01 -2.86
C GLY A 94 9.86 9.25 -2.30
N GLU A 95 9.04 9.96 -3.07
CA GLU A 95 8.29 11.16 -2.60
C GLU A 95 6.78 10.94 -2.53
N ARG A 96 6.33 9.83 -3.10
CA ARG A 96 4.94 9.45 -3.25
C ARG A 96 4.44 8.59 -2.10
N ASP A 97 3.21 8.84 -1.70
CA ASP A 97 2.44 8.02 -0.77
C ASP A 97 1.16 7.48 -1.44
N LEU A 98 0.23 6.95 -0.64
CA LEU A 98 -1.01 6.42 -1.18
C LEU A 98 -1.94 7.52 -1.72
N HIS A 99 -1.86 8.75 -1.20
CA HIS A 99 -2.65 9.89 -1.70
C HIS A 99 -2.19 10.34 -3.09
N ASP A 100 -0.92 10.10 -3.42
CA ASP A 100 -0.39 10.38 -4.75
C ASP A 100 -0.64 9.21 -5.74
N GLY A 101 -1.14 8.07 -5.26
CA GLY A 101 -1.21 6.82 -6.00
C GLY A 101 -2.46 6.62 -6.86
N ASP A 102 -2.38 5.67 -7.79
CA ASP A 102 -3.52 5.23 -8.58
C ASP A 102 -4.36 4.21 -7.78
N LEU A 103 -5.51 4.65 -7.26
CA LEU A 103 -6.38 3.84 -6.42
C LEU A 103 -7.20 2.80 -7.19
N SER A 104 -7.23 2.85 -8.53
CA SER A 104 -7.95 1.87 -9.35
C SER A 104 -7.49 0.43 -9.09
N TYR A 105 -6.25 0.24 -8.63
CA TYR A 105 -5.72 -1.07 -8.27
C TYR A 105 -6.30 -1.65 -6.96
N LEU A 106 -7.01 -0.87 -6.15
CA LEU A 106 -7.72 -1.35 -4.95
C LEU A 106 -9.11 -1.89 -5.27
N ALA A 107 -9.79 -1.32 -6.27
CA ALA A 107 -11.09 -1.81 -6.72
C ALA A 107 -10.99 -3.29 -7.16
N GLY A 108 -11.97 -4.08 -6.75
CA GLY A 108 -12.01 -5.53 -6.97
C GLY A 108 -11.08 -6.35 -6.05
N PHE A 109 -10.41 -5.74 -5.07
CA PHE A 109 -9.59 -6.51 -4.13
C PHE A 109 -10.46 -7.42 -3.27
N GLN A 110 -10.28 -8.73 -3.43
CA GLN A 110 -10.91 -9.75 -2.60
C GLN A 110 -10.08 -10.00 -1.34
N PHE A 111 -10.69 -9.95 -0.15
CA PHE A 111 -10.01 -10.28 1.12
C PHE A 111 -9.82 -11.80 1.29
N ASN A 112 -10.65 -12.60 0.65
CA ASN A 112 -10.49 -14.04 0.55
C ASN A 112 -10.51 -14.47 -0.91
N LYS A 113 -9.34 -14.85 -1.45
CA LYS A 113 -9.24 -15.29 -2.86
C LYS A 113 -9.97 -16.62 -3.14
N ASN A 114 -10.20 -17.44 -2.11
CA ASN A 114 -10.86 -18.74 -2.23
C ASN A 114 -12.39 -18.59 -2.14
N SER A 115 -12.86 -17.43 -1.71
CA SER A 115 -14.27 -17.07 -1.57
C SER A 115 -14.43 -15.65 -2.08
N SER A 116 -14.30 -15.47 -3.39
CA SER A 116 -14.53 -14.15 -3.98
C SER A 116 -16.02 -13.79 -3.96
N LEU A 117 -16.33 -12.49 -3.90
CA LEU A 117 -17.72 -12.03 -3.97
C LEU A 117 -18.42 -12.53 -5.22
N GLN A 118 -17.76 -12.49 -6.38
CA GLN A 118 -18.31 -12.97 -7.66
C GLN A 118 -18.66 -14.47 -7.64
N GLN A 119 -17.89 -15.28 -6.91
CA GLN A 119 -18.22 -16.70 -6.76
C GLN A 119 -19.40 -16.90 -5.80
N ALA A 120 -19.45 -16.11 -4.72
CA ALA A 120 -20.43 -16.26 -3.66
C ALA A 120 -21.80 -15.64 -3.99
N LEU A 121 -21.83 -14.53 -4.75
CA LEU A 121 -23.03 -13.79 -5.13
C LEU A 121 -23.10 -13.66 -6.65
N GLN A 122 -24.14 -14.23 -7.25
CA GLN A 122 -24.31 -14.23 -8.71
C GLN A 122 -24.74 -12.87 -9.26
N VAL A 123 -25.36 -12.03 -8.42
CA VAL A 123 -25.62 -10.63 -8.74
C VAL A 123 -24.46 -9.74 -8.28
N ARG A 124 -24.08 -8.74 -9.06
CA ARG A 124 -22.97 -7.85 -8.70
C ARG A 124 -23.51 -6.51 -8.19
N PRO A 125 -23.18 -6.11 -6.94
CA PRO A 125 -23.36 -4.73 -6.50
C PRO A 125 -22.46 -3.80 -7.31
N GLU A 126 -23.02 -2.68 -7.76
CA GLU A 126 -22.32 -1.68 -8.56
C GLU A 126 -22.25 -0.36 -7.80
N VAL A 127 -21.16 0.38 -7.98
CA VAL A 127 -21.00 1.71 -7.40
C VAL A 127 -21.10 2.73 -8.51
N GLN A 128 -21.99 3.70 -8.33
CA GLN A 128 -22.10 4.88 -9.17
C GLN A 128 -21.69 6.10 -8.35
N VAL A 129 -21.19 7.13 -9.00
CA VAL A 129 -20.85 8.39 -8.35
C VAL A 129 -21.97 9.38 -8.65
N ALA A 130 -22.64 9.87 -7.61
CA ALA A 130 -23.64 10.91 -7.74
C ALA A 130 -23.02 12.24 -8.22
N ALA A 131 -23.85 13.17 -8.67
CA ALA A 131 -23.39 14.47 -9.17
C ALA A 131 -22.59 15.29 -8.13
N ASP A 132 -22.82 15.03 -6.84
CA ASP A 132 -22.12 15.63 -5.71
C ASP A 132 -20.82 14.90 -5.32
N GLY A 133 -20.41 13.87 -6.08
CA GLY A 133 -19.21 13.09 -5.83
C GLY A 133 -19.36 11.95 -4.83
N ARG A 134 -20.54 11.74 -4.24
CA ARG A 134 -20.77 10.67 -3.26
C ARG A 134 -21.00 9.31 -3.94
N PRO A 135 -20.45 8.21 -3.41
CA PRO A 135 -20.70 6.87 -3.95
C PRO A 135 -22.12 6.40 -3.58
N GLU A 136 -22.86 5.94 -4.58
CA GLU A 136 -24.14 5.25 -4.45
C GLU A 136 -23.96 3.78 -4.84
N VAL A 137 -24.24 2.87 -3.91
CA VAL A 137 -24.16 1.43 -4.18
C VAL A 137 -25.53 0.92 -4.61
N ARG A 138 -25.62 0.46 -5.86
CA ARG A 138 -26.80 -0.22 -6.39
C ARG A 138 -26.65 -1.72 -6.15
N VAL A 139 -27.56 -2.29 -5.38
CA VAL A 139 -27.64 -3.72 -5.15
C VAL A 139 -28.84 -4.26 -5.92
N PRO A 140 -28.65 -5.10 -6.95
CA PRO A 140 -29.75 -5.73 -7.67
C PRO A 140 -30.63 -6.59 -6.77
N SER A 141 -31.86 -6.84 -7.20
CA SER A 141 -32.71 -7.85 -6.56
C SER A 141 -32.04 -9.22 -6.68
N PHE A 142 -32.09 -10.03 -5.63
CA PHE A 142 -31.59 -11.40 -5.68
C PHE A 142 -32.33 -12.31 -4.71
N ASN A 143 -32.33 -13.60 -5.01
CA ASN A 143 -32.85 -14.65 -4.14
C ASN A 143 -31.69 -15.36 -3.42
N SER A 144 -31.76 -15.46 -2.09
CA SER A 144 -30.67 -16.04 -1.30
C SER A 144 -30.45 -17.53 -1.53
N TYR A 145 -31.43 -18.27 -2.05
CA TYR A 145 -31.27 -19.70 -2.39
C TYR A 145 -30.64 -19.91 -3.77
N HIS A 146 -31.00 -19.10 -4.76
CA HIS A 146 -30.51 -19.26 -6.14
C HIS A 146 -29.23 -18.48 -6.43
N ASP A 147 -29.11 -17.25 -5.90
CA ASP A 147 -28.05 -16.32 -6.28
C ASP A 147 -26.87 -16.34 -5.31
N ILE A 148 -26.99 -17.04 -4.17
CA ILE A 148 -25.88 -17.21 -3.22
C ILE A 148 -25.34 -18.63 -3.30
N ARG A 149 -24.07 -18.74 -3.70
CA ARG A 149 -23.35 -20.01 -3.67
C ARG A 149 -22.65 -20.15 -2.32
N CYS A 150 -23.31 -20.83 -1.40
CA CYS A 150 -22.74 -21.21 -0.11
C CYS A 150 -22.48 -22.73 -0.07
N PRO A 151 -21.31 -23.19 0.41
CA PRO A 151 -21.03 -24.63 0.55
C PRO A 151 -21.80 -25.29 1.72
N MET A 152 -22.51 -24.51 2.54
CA MET A 152 -23.28 -25.02 3.68
C MET A 152 -24.77 -24.92 3.43
N ASN A 153 -25.51 -25.95 3.84
CA ASN A 153 -26.96 -26.05 3.67
C ASN A 153 -27.74 -25.76 4.97
N ARG A 154 -27.05 -25.38 6.05
CA ARG A 154 -27.64 -25.13 7.37
C ARG A 154 -27.24 -23.74 7.88
N TYR A 155 -28.03 -22.74 7.52
CA TYR A 155 -27.92 -21.36 7.97
C TYR A 155 -29.31 -20.71 7.94
N SER A 156 -29.50 -19.63 8.71
CA SER A 156 -30.79 -18.94 8.79
C SER A 156 -30.93 -17.89 7.70
N GLY A 157 -29.83 -17.26 7.34
CA GLY A 157 -29.79 -16.24 6.32
C GLY A 157 -28.39 -15.65 6.20
N ILE A 158 -28.31 -14.58 5.42
CA ILE A 158 -27.08 -13.83 5.20
C ILE A 158 -27.30 -12.35 5.48
N THR A 159 -26.28 -11.71 6.04
CA THR A 159 -26.18 -10.26 6.08
C THR A 159 -25.31 -9.80 4.92
N LEU A 160 -25.87 -8.97 4.04
CA LEU A 160 -25.10 -8.15 3.11
C LEU A 160 -24.67 -6.88 3.86
N ARG A 161 -23.37 -6.75 4.14
CA ARG A 161 -22.80 -5.57 4.78
C ARG A 161 -22.14 -4.68 3.73
N LEU A 162 -22.54 -3.43 3.70
CA LEU A 162 -21.91 -2.36 2.92
C LEU A 162 -21.29 -1.35 3.89
N THR A 163 -20.04 -0.99 3.68
CA THR A 163 -19.34 -0.04 4.55
C THR A 163 -18.53 0.94 3.71
N ALA A 164 -18.66 2.22 4.04
CA ALA A 164 -17.84 3.30 3.49
C ALA A 164 -16.83 3.74 4.55
N THR A 165 -15.54 3.71 4.23
CA THR A 165 -14.46 4.07 5.16
C THR A 165 -13.54 5.10 4.51
N ALA A 166 -13.31 6.22 5.20
CA ALA A 166 -12.40 7.27 4.78
C ALA A 166 -11.05 7.15 5.51
N PHE A 167 -9.96 7.35 4.77
CA PHE A 167 -8.60 7.35 5.28
C PHE A 167 -7.91 8.65 4.90
N HIS A 168 -7.35 9.35 5.88
CA HIS A 168 -6.50 10.51 5.63
C HIS A 168 -5.13 10.30 6.26
N PHE A 169 -4.21 9.68 5.51
CA PHE A 169 -2.86 9.33 6.00
C PHE A 169 -2.01 10.54 6.37
N ARG A 170 -2.18 11.66 5.64
CA ARG A 170 -1.47 12.92 5.93
C ARG A 170 -2.02 13.63 7.17
N ALA A 171 -3.34 13.64 7.38
CA ALA A 171 -3.96 14.19 8.58
C ALA A 171 -3.91 13.23 9.79
N GLY A 172 -3.59 11.95 9.56
CA GLY A 172 -3.36 10.99 10.63
C GLY A 172 -4.62 10.31 11.18
N TYR A 173 -5.72 10.26 10.43
CA TYR A 173 -6.98 9.63 10.89
C TYR A 173 -7.64 8.70 9.85
N TYR A 174 -8.55 7.87 10.33
CA TYR A 174 -9.57 7.20 9.53
C TYR A 174 -10.93 7.32 10.21
N GLU A 175 -12.01 7.18 9.46
CA GLU A 175 -13.37 7.11 10.00
C GLU A 175 -14.25 6.20 9.14
N HIS A 176 -15.22 5.55 9.76
CA HIS A 176 -16.30 4.93 9.02
C HIS A 176 -17.33 6.02 8.71
N LEU A 177 -17.66 6.20 7.45
CA LEU A 177 -18.64 7.20 7.03
C LEU A 177 -20.06 6.71 7.24
N ALA A 178 -20.28 5.42 6.94
CA ALA A 178 -21.54 4.73 7.15
C ALA A 178 -21.34 3.22 7.01
N SER A 179 -22.19 2.45 7.68
CA SER A 179 -22.33 1.01 7.46
C SER A 179 -23.81 0.65 7.35
N ARG A 180 -24.15 -0.23 6.41
CA ARG A 180 -25.51 -0.75 6.22
C ARG A 180 -25.47 -2.26 6.16
N ASP A 181 -26.23 -2.87 7.07
CA ASP A 181 -26.44 -4.30 7.11
C ASP A 181 -27.85 -4.61 6.61
N VAL A 182 -27.96 -5.52 5.66
CA VAL A 182 -29.23 -5.99 5.13
C VAL A 182 -29.30 -7.50 5.34
N TRP A 183 -30.18 -7.91 6.24
CA TRP A 183 -30.49 -9.32 6.47
C TRP A 183 -31.38 -9.86 5.35
N VAL A 184 -31.05 -11.04 4.85
CA VAL A 184 -31.86 -11.80 3.89
C VAL A 184 -31.99 -13.22 4.40
N ASP A 185 -33.22 -13.61 4.74
CA ASP A 185 -33.52 -14.98 5.16
C ASP A 185 -33.19 -15.98 4.06
N TYR A 186 -32.87 -17.20 4.46
CA TYR A 186 -32.65 -18.31 3.54
C TYR A 186 -33.91 -18.57 2.69
N GLY A 187 -33.75 -18.62 1.37
CA GLY A 187 -34.85 -18.76 0.41
C GLY A 187 -35.58 -17.47 0.07
N ALA A 188 -35.39 -16.39 0.84
CA ALA A 188 -36.06 -15.13 0.58
C ALA A 188 -35.45 -14.37 -0.60
N THR A 189 -36.27 -13.54 -1.23
CA THR A 189 -35.84 -12.57 -2.24
C THR A 189 -35.68 -11.20 -1.59
N MET A 190 -34.49 -10.62 -1.73
CA MET A 190 -34.24 -9.23 -1.39
C MET A 190 -34.55 -8.35 -2.61
N PRO A 191 -35.40 -7.32 -2.49
CA PRO A 191 -35.65 -6.40 -3.59
C PRO A 191 -34.41 -5.57 -3.92
N GLY A 192 -34.31 -5.14 -5.17
CA GLY A 192 -33.27 -4.22 -5.59
C GLY A 192 -33.32 -2.92 -4.80
N GLN A 193 -32.17 -2.41 -4.38
CA GLN A 193 -32.08 -1.22 -3.54
C GLN A 193 -30.84 -0.39 -3.86
N VAL A 194 -30.91 0.89 -3.52
CA VAL A 194 -29.79 1.81 -3.61
C VAL A 194 -29.41 2.23 -2.20
N TRP A 195 -28.13 2.16 -1.87
CA TRP A 195 -27.58 2.70 -0.65
C TRP A 195 -26.71 3.92 -0.96
N LYS A 196 -27.03 5.04 -0.30
CA LYS A 196 -26.30 6.29 -0.43
C LYS A 196 -25.51 6.55 0.84
N VAL A 197 -24.28 7.01 0.69
CA VAL A 197 -23.50 7.51 1.83
C VAL A 197 -24.00 8.92 2.14
N GLU A 198 -24.72 9.09 3.25
CA GLU A 198 -25.32 10.39 3.60
C GLU A 198 -24.28 11.40 4.09
N LYS A 199 -23.33 10.92 4.91
CA LYS A 199 -22.24 11.73 5.46
C LYS A 199 -21.36 12.28 4.34
N GLU A 200 -20.99 13.56 4.45
CA GLU A 200 -20.10 14.20 3.50
C GLU A 200 -18.72 13.53 3.49
N LEU A 201 -18.10 13.49 2.30
CA LEU A 201 -16.79 12.88 2.15
C LEU A 201 -15.72 13.87 2.64
N PRO A 202 -14.88 13.50 3.63
CA PRO A 202 -13.88 14.42 4.13
C PRO A 202 -12.85 14.76 3.04
N ALA A 203 -12.61 16.05 2.82
CA ALA A 203 -11.64 16.53 1.83
C ALA A 203 -10.26 15.88 2.03
N GLY A 204 -9.58 15.60 0.92
CA GLY A 204 -8.24 14.99 0.92
C GLY A 204 -8.18 13.51 1.35
N SER A 205 -9.31 12.91 1.71
CA SER A 205 -9.36 11.51 2.15
C SER A 205 -9.45 10.53 1.00
N ILE A 206 -8.95 9.32 1.24
CA ILE A 206 -9.17 8.15 0.40
C ILE A 206 -10.39 7.43 0.92
N VAL A 207 -11.45 7.34 0.13
CA VAL A 207 -12.69 6.66 0.48
C VAL A 207 -12.75 5.29 -0.18
N LEU A 208 -13.00 4.27 0.63
CA LEU A 208 -13.25 2.91 0.18
C LEU A 208 -14.70 2.53 0.44
N VAL A 209 -15.33 1.94 -0.56
CA VAL A 209 -16.61 1.23 -0.40
C VAL A 209 -16.34 -0.26 -0.44
N THR A 210 -16.70 -0.95 0.62
CA THR A 210 -16.51 -2.38 0.77
C THR A 210 -17.84 -3.10 0.93
N VAL A 211 -17.89 -4.34 0.45
CA VAL A 211 -19.01 -5.25 0.65
C VAL A 211 -18.53 -6.55 1.25
N SER A 212 -19.32 -7.15 2.13
CA SER A 212 -19.12 -8.53 2.59
C SER A 212 -20.43 -9.27 2.79
N LEU A 213 -20.38 -10.59 2.66
CA LEU A 213 -21.49 -11.47 3.06
C LEU A 213 -21.12 -12.17 4.36
N ILE A 214 -22.05 -12.09 5.31
CA ILE A 214 -21.92 -12.71 6.61
C ILE A 214 -23.04 -13.73 6.70
N MET A 215 -22.69 -15.00 6.68
CA MET A 215 -23.67 -16.06 6.91
C MET A 215 -23.86 -16.22 8.41
N SER A 216 -25.12 -16.25 8.84
CA SER A 216 -25.45 -16.42 10.24
C SER A 216 -26.49 -17.51 10.46
N MET A 217 -26.44 -18.10 11.63
CA MET A 217 -27.47 -18.97 12.16
C MET A 217 -28.06 -18.31 13.40
N ASN A 218 -29.38 -18.10 13.36
CA ASN A 218 -30.13 -17.56 14.47
C ASN A 218 -30.33 -18.70 15.46
N LYS A 219 -29.74 -18.57 16.65
CA LYS A 219 -30.01 -19.47 17.78
C LYS A 219 -30.91 -18.74 18.77
N THR A 220 -31.58 -19.50 19.62
CA THR A 220 -32.53 -18.99 20.64
C THR A 220 -31.99 -17.83 21.48
N PHE A 221 -30.67 -17.75 21.69
CA PHE A 221 -30.04 -16.75 22.56
C PHE A 221 -28.89 -15.95 21.89
N SER A 222 -28.54 -16.24 20.64
CA SER A 222 -27.49 -15.51 19.93
C SER A 222 -27.47 -15.79 18.44
N ASP A 223 -27.00 -14.81 17.68
CA ASP A 223 -26.63 -15.01 16.28
C ASP A 223 -25.19 -15.48 16.19
N GLN A 224 -24.98 -16.61 15.53
CA GLN A 224 -23.65 -17.14 15.29
C GLN A 224 -23.26 -16.92 13.83
N THR A 225 -22.19 -16.15 13.59
CA THR A 225 -21.55 -16.08 12.28
C THR A 225 -20.92 -17.43 11.94
N LEU A 226 -21.18 -17.91 10.73
CA LEU A 226 -20.71 -19.19 10.20
C LEU A 226 -19.62 -19.04 9.14
N ASN A 227 -19.16 -17.82 8.84
CA ASN A 227 -18.09 -17.59 7.86
C ASN A 227 -16.84 -18.41 8.18
N THR A 228 -16.37 -19.19 7.21
CA THR A 228 -15.15 -20.01 7.33
C THR A 228 -14.08 -19.51 6.38
N LYS A 229 -12.89 -20.13 6.41
CA LYS A 229 -11.83 -19.85 5.44
C LYS A 229 -12.22 -20.20 4.01
N ASP A 230 -13.19 -21.09 3.82
CA ASP A 230 -13.67 -21.54 2.52
C ASP A 230 -14.85 -20.70 2.03
N TRP A 231 -15.57 -20.03 2.95
CA TRP A 231 -16.64 -19.11 2.62
C TRP A 231 -16.63 -17.88 3.53
N SER A 232 -16.07 -16.79 3.03
CA SER A 232 -16.04 -15.48 3.69
C SER A 232 -15.79 -14.37 2.66
N PRO A 233 -16.75 -14.13 1.75
CA PRO A 233 -16.60 -13.17 0.68
C PRO A 233 -16.60 -11.74 1.21
N ALA A 234 -15.57 -11.00 0.83
CA ALA A 234 -15.45 -9.57 1.08
C ALA A 234 -14.61 -8.93 -0.03
N GLU A 235 -15.06 -7.80 -0.55
CA GLU A 235 -14.47 -7.09 -1.69
C GLU A 235 -14.43 -5.57 -1.43
N ILE A 236 -13.38 -4.91 -1.92
CA ILE A 236 -13.37 -3.45 -2.12
C ILE A 236 -14.06 -3.17 -3.46
N LEU A 237 -15.31 -2.70 -3.43
CA LEU A 237 -16.08 -2.40 -4.65
C LEU A 237 -15.56 -1.14 -5.35
N TYR A 238 -15.19 -0.13 -4.57
CA TYR A 238 -14.81 1.18 -5.09
C TYR A 238 -13.77 1.84 -4.19
N ALA A 239 -12.88 2.61 -4.81
CA ALA A 239 -11.84 3.37 -4.14
C ALA A 239 -11.66 4.71 -4.87
N VAL A 240 -11.73 5.81 -4.13
CA VAL A 240 -11.59 7.17 -4.70
C VAL A 240 -10.80 8.07 -3.78
N GLN A 241 -10.08 9.01 -4.37
CA GLN A 241 -9.41 10.10 -3.66
C GLN A 241 -10.33 11.32 -3.73
N VAL A 242 -10.74 11.83 -2.58
CA VAL A 242 -11.49 13.09 -2.47
C VAL A 242 -10.49 14.23 -2.66
N PRO A 243 -10.77 15.22 -3.53
CA PRO A 243 -9.93 16.41 -3.65
C PRO A 243 -9.78 17.12 -2.29
N GLN A 244 -8.58 17.64 -2.02
CA GLN A 244 -8.32 18.36 -0.76
C GLN A 244 -8.84 19.81 -0.79
N GLY A 245 -9.02 20.40 -1.97
CA GLY A 245 -9.25 21.84 -2.11
C GLY A 245 -7.97 22.64 -1.85
N GLU A 246 -8.12 23.95 -1.64
CA GLU A 246 -7.01 24.88 -1.36
C GLU A 246 -6.65 24.95 0.14
N GLU A 247 -7.43 24.30 1.00
CA GLU A 247 -7.23 24.34 2.45
C GLU A 247 -6.06 23.46 2.91
N ASP A 248 -5.32 23.97 3.89
CA ASP A 248 -4.23 23.25 4.53
C ASP A 248 -4.73 21.99 5.27
N VAL A 249 -3.90 20.95 5.28
CA VAL A 249 -4.22 19.70 6.00
C VAL A 249 -4.26 19.97 7.51
N GLN A 250 -5.45 20.01 8.08
CA GLN A 250 -5.62 20.08 9.53
C GLN A 250 -5.61 18.69 10.17
N LYS A 251 -4.83 18.53 11.24
CA LYS A 251 -4.84 17.31 12.07
C LYS A 251 -5.97 17.44 13.09
N PRO A 252 -6.94 16.53 13.13
CA PRO A 252 -8.05 16.63 14.07
C PRO A 252 -7.58 16.38 15.49
N GLU A 253 -8.23 17.03 16.46
CA GLU A 253 -8.18 16.59 17.85
C GLU A 253 -9.03 15.34 18.02
N PHE A 254 -8.51 14.37 18.78
CA PHE A 254 -9.19 13.10 18.99
C PHE A 254 -9.92 13.11 20.33
N THR A 255 -11.25 13.08 20.27
CA THR A 255 -12.13 12.89 21.44
C THR A 255 -12.85 11.57 21.32
N TYR A 256 -12.77 10.73 22.34
CA TYR A 256 -13.45 9.43 22.38
C TYR A 256 -14.83 9.61 22.99
N THR A 257 -15.85 9.61 22.14
CA THR A 257 -17.26 9.77 22.52
C THR A 257 -18.00 8.44 22.61
N GLY A 258 -17.41 7.38 22.05
CA GLY A 258 -18.06 6.08 21.91
C GLY A 258 -18.90 5.95 20.64
N ASP A 259 -19.01 7.01 19.83
CA ASP A 259 -19.63 6.95 18.50
C ASP A 259 -18.79 6.04 17.58
N PRO A 260 -19.36 4.96 17.02
CA PRO A 260 -18.62 4.08 16.10
C PRO A 260 -18.09 4.79 14.84
N TYR A 261 -18.68 5.93 14.47
CA TYR A 261 -18.37 6.72 13.27
C TYR A 261 -17.46 7.94 13.53
N GLU A 262 -16.92 8.07 14.75
CA GLU A 262 -15.95 9.12 15.07
C GLU A 262 -14.60 8.91 14.35
N LYS A 263 -13.83 10.00 14.21
CA LYS A 263 -12.47 9.96 13.67
C LYS A 263 -11.53 9.25 14.64
N LYS A 264 -10.78 8.28 14.13
CA LYS A 264 -9.84 7.47 14.90
C LYS A 264 -8.41 7.70 14.41
N PRO A 265 -7.43 7.77 15.32
CA PRO A 265 -6.03 8.00 14.95
C PRO A 265 -5.44 6.80 14.21
N LEU A 266 -4.51 7.05 13.29
CA LEU A 266 -3.73 6.01 12.61
C LEU A 266 -2.58 5.53 13.51
N ASN A 267 -2.92 4.75 14.54
CA ASN A 267 -1.97 4.28 15.55
C ASN A 267 -0.74 3.58 14.94
N ALA A 268 0.46 4.09 15.28
CA ALA A 268 1.74 3.61 14.76
C ALA A 268 1.89 3.68 13.22
N TYR A 269 1.17 4.59 12.57
CA TYR A 269 1.49 5.00 11.21
C TYR A 269 2.79 5.83 11.19
N ARG A 270 3.69 5.53 10.26
CA ARG A 270 5.02 6.18 10.16
C ARG A 270 5.27 6.82 8.80
N GLY A 271 4.27 6.89 7.93
CA GLY A 271 4.47 7.30 6.54
C GLY A 271 4.98 8.74 6.41
N GLU A 272 4.33 9.68 7.09
CA GLU A 272 4.73 11.09 7.10
C GLU A 272 6.18 11.29 7.59
N ALA A 273 6.53 10.65 8.70
CA ALA A 273 7.90 10.69 9.24
C ALA A 273 8.91 10.08 8.27
N THR A 274 8.53 9.01 7.56
CA THR A 274 9.37 8.33 6.57
C THR A 274 9.63 9.21 5.36
N LEU A 275 8.60 9.86 4.82
CA LEU A 275 8.72 10.77 3.68
C LEU A 275 9.54 12.01 4.06
N SER A 276 9.27 12.60 5.22
CA SER A 276 10.02 13.74 5.76
C SER A 276 11.51 13.41 5.92
N LEU A 277 11.83 12.20 6.38
CA LEU A 277 13.21 11.74 6.50
C LEU A 277 13.89 11.61 5.13
N ILE A 278 13.20 11.07 4.13
CA ILE A 278 13.73 10.94 2.76
C ILE A 278 14.04 12.32 2.18
N GLN A 279 13.12 13.28 2.32
CA GLN A 279 13.30 14.63 1.82
C GLN A 279 14.54 15.28 2.46
N ARG A 280 14.68 15.21 3.79
CA ARG A 280 15.87 15.72 4.50
C ARG A 280 17.16 15.05 4.04
N ILE A 281 17.12 13.74 3.75
CA ILE A 281 18.30 13.03 3.22
C ILE A 281 18.65 13.55 1.82
N ARG A 282 17.67 13.73 0.93
CA ARG A 282 17.89 14.26 -0.41
C ARG A 282 18.47 15.66 -0.38
N GLU A 283 17.91 16.56 0.42
CA GLU A 283 18.42 17.92 0.60
C GLU A 283 19.89 17.92 1.07
N LYS A 284 20.24 17.02 2.00
CA LYS A 284 21.63 16.87 2.47
C LYS A 284 22.56 16.34 1.38
N VAL A 285 22.10 15.37 0.59
CA VAL A 285 22.87 14.82 -0.54
C VAL A 285 23.11 15.90 -1.58
N GLN A 286 22.07 16.63 -1.97
CA GLN A 286 22.17 17.71 -2.95
C GLN A 286 23.09 18.84 -2.49
N LYS A 287 23.00 19.26 -1.22
CA LYS A 287 23.95 20.22 -0.63
C LYS A 287 25.39 19.72 -0.64
N ALA A 288 25.60 18.42 -0.42
CA ALA A 288 26.93 17.82 -0.44
C ALA A 288 27.50 17.70 -1.86
N GLU A 289 26.68 17.43 -2.87
CA GLU A 289 27.07 17.42 -4.29
C GLU A 289 27.47 18.81 -4.76
N VAL A 290 26.64 19.83 -4.49
CA VAL A 290 26.96 21.24 -4.81
C VAL A 290 28.28 21.67 -4.16
N LYS A 291 28.52 21.29 -2.90
CA LYS A 291 29.78 21.61 -2.20
C LYS A 291 30.99 20.89 -2.82
N LYS A 292 30.83 19.65 -3.30
CA LYS A 292 31.89 18.91 -3.98
C LYS A 292 32.22 19.54 -5.33
N ASP A 293 31.21 19.92 -6.10
CA ASP A 293 31.38 20.54 -7.41
C ASP A 293 32.07 21.91 -7.28
N ALA A 294 31.68 22.71 -6.27
CA ALA A 294 32.36 23.96 -5.96
C ALA A 294 33.85 23.75 -5.59
N ALA A 295 34.15 22.76 -4.75
CA ALA A 295 35.53 22.43 -4.39
C ALA A 295 36.35 21.90 -5.59
N LEU A 296 35.73 21.14 -6.49
CA LEU A 296 36.36 20.66 -7.71
C LEU A 296 36.66 21.81 -8.66
N TYR A 297 35.72 22.73 -8.86
CA TYR A 297 35.91 23.93 -9.67
C TYR A 297 37.07 24.79 -9.15
N GLU A 298 37.14 25.04 -7.84
CA GLU A 298 38.24 25.80 -7.24
C GLU A 298 39.61 25.13 -7.45
N LYS A 299 39.65 23.79 -7.41
CA LYS A 299 40.87 23.01 -7.66
C LYS A 299 41.30 23.09 -9.13
N VAL A 300 40.35 23.01 -10.07
CA VAL A 300 40.60 23.17 -11.50
C VAL A 300 41.10 24.57 -11.82
N GLU A 301 40.52 25.61 -11.22
CA GLU A 301 40.95 26.99 -11.46
C GLU A 301 42.37 27.26 -10.91
N LYS A 302 42.73 26.70 -9.74
CA LYS A 302 44.10 26.76 -9.21
C LYS A 302 45.12 26.10 -10.15
N LEU A 303 44.78 24.93 -10.70
CA LEU A 303 45.62 24.25 -11.69
C LEU A 303 45.76 25.08 -12.97
N ARG A 304 44.67 25.71 -13.44
CA ARG A 304 44.70 26.59 -14.61
C ARG A 304 45.61 27.80 -14.39
N GLN A 305 45.56 28.42 -13.21
CA GLN A 305 46.44 29.53 -12.84
C GLN A 305 47.91 29.10 -12.75
N GLN A 306 48.20 27.90 -12.21
CA GLN A 306 49.56 27.34 -12.21
C GLN A 306 50.09 27.12 -13.62
N ILE A 307 49.28 26.52 -14.51
CA ILE A 307 49.67 26.28 -15.92
C ILE A 307 49.94 27.60 -16.65
N LEU A 308 49.14 28.65 -16.40
CA LEU A 308 49.35 29.97 -17.00
C LEU A 308 50.65 30.64 -16.51
N GLN A 309 51.02 30.42 -15.24
CA GLN A 309 52.29 30.91 -14.66
C GLN A 309 53.51 30.10 -15.13
N GLU A 310 53.33 28.84 -15.52
CA GLU A 310 54.38 27.95 -16.06
C GLU A 310 54.58 28.07 -17.59
N SER A 311 54.04 29.12 -18.23
CA SER A 311 54.29 29.37 -19.66
C SER A 311 55.79 29.31 -19.97
N PRO A 312 56.23 28.54 -20.99
CA PRO A 312 57.66 28.36 -21.26
C PRO A 312 58.29 29.70 -21.67
N PRO A 313 59.58 29.94 -21.35
CA PRO A 313 60.26 31.17 -21.74
C PRO A 313 60.16 31.34 -23.26
N SER A 314 59.66 32.51 -23.68
CA SER A 314 59.58 32.93 -25.06
C SER A 314 61.00 33.13 -25.61
N GLY A 315 61.56 32.11 -26.25
CA GLY A 315 62.81 32.22 -26.98
C GLY A 315 63.22 30.88 -27.61
N PRO A 316 63.51 30.82 -28.92
CA PRO A 316 63.99 29.58 -29.53
C PRO A 316 65.33 29.17 -28.90
N PRO A 317 65.58 27.86 -28.69
CA PRO A 317 66.83 27.40 -28.10
C PRO A 317 67.99 27.67 -29.06
N ALA A 318 69.07 28.26 -28.55
CA ALA A 318 70.30 28.47 -29.31
C ALA A 318 70.93 27.12 -29.69
N LEU A 319 71.23 26.95 -30.98
CA LEU A 319 71.87 25.75 -31.53
C LEU A 319 73.31 25.62 -31.00
N PRO A 320 73.76 24.41 -30.60
CA PRO A 320 75.13 24.20 -30.17
C PRO A 320 76.09 24.14 -31.38
N GLU A 321 77.13 24.97 -31.38
CA GLU A 321 78.22 24.94 -32.36
C GLU A 321 79.07 23.67 -32.19
N GLY A 322 78.71 22.61 -32.91
CA GLY A 322 79.52 21.41 -33.05
C GLY A 322 80.54 21.53 -34.19
N LYS A 323 81.83 21.58 -33.84
CA LYS A 323 82.94 21.35 -34.78
C LYS A 323 82.88 19.91 -35.30
N ILE A 324 82.58 19.75 -36.59
CA ILE A 324 82.81 18.51 -37.33
C ILE A 324 84.23 18.58 -37.91
N ARG A 325 85.11 17.67 -37.48
CA ARG A 325 86.32 17.28 -38.22
C ARG A 325 85.98 15.98 -38.96
N PHE A 326 86.42 15.92 -40.23
CA PHE A 326 86.18 14.91 -41.26
C PHE A 326 86.17 13.45 -40.78
#